data_AF-A0A8T7GHH9-F1
#
_entry.id   AF-A0A8T7GHH9-F1
#
_cell.length_a   1.000
_cell.length_b   1.000
_cell.length_c   1.000
_cell.angle_alpha   90.00
_cell.angle_beta   90.00
_cell.angle_gamma   90.00
#
_symmetry.space_group_name_H-M   'P 1'
#
loop_
_entity.id
_entity.type
_entity.pdbx_description
1 polymer ?
#
loop_
_entity_poly.entity_id
_entity_poly.type
_entity_poly.pdbx_seq_one_letter_code
_entity_poly.pdbx_strand_id
1 'polypeptide(L)' 'MEENLQKYKIQKIVDFYMSVLEHEWFIIVQASNSHEIENLCIDAGIASISKIKIIPLKRYDDVINKLQKGIN' A
#
# COMPACT_ATOMS: atom_id res chain seq x y z
N MET A 1 -11.69 -7.12 13.55
CA MET A 1 -10.83 -6.33 12.63
C MET A 1 -10.28 -7.21 11.51
N GLU A 2 -9.93 -8.47 11.78
CA GLU A 2 -9.41 -9.42 10.78
C GLU A 2 -10.43 -9.84 9.70
N GLU A 3 -11.72 -9.97 10.03
CA GLU A 3 -12.76 -10.40 9.07
C GLU A 3 -12.97 -9.41 7.91
N ASN A 4 -12.80 -8.10 8.15
CA ASN A 4 -12.99 -7.08 7.12
C ASN A 4 -11.82 -7.00 6.13
N LEU A 5 -10.61 -7.39 6.53
CA LEU A 5 -9.44 -7.39 5.64
C LEU A 5 -9.49 -8.53 4.61
N GLN A 6 -10.11 -9.66 4.97
CA GLN A 6 -10.30 -10.78 4.04
C GLN A 6 -11.21 -10.40 2.86
N LYS A 7 -12.23 -9.55 3.08
CA LYS A 7 -13.12 -9.05 2.01
C LYS A 7 -12.33 -8.41 0.87
N TYR A 8 -11.27 -7.67 1.20
CA TYR A 8 -10.43 -6.94 0.24
C TYR A 8 -9.13 -7.69 -0.09
N LYS A 9 -9.01 -8.97 0.27
CA LYS A 9 -7.81 -9.79 0.00
C LYS A 9 -6.49 -9.13 0.44
N ILE A 10 -6.55 -8.32 1.50
CA ILE A 10 -5.37 -7.74 2.11
C ILE A 10 -4.83 -8.78 3.08
N GLN A 11 -3.64 -9.27 2.79
CA GLN A 11 -3.00 -10.34 3.55
C GLN A 11 -2.55 -9.81 4.92
N LYS A 12 -2.02 -8.58 4.93
CA LYS A 12 -1.52 -7.94 6.14
C LYS A 12 -1.39 -6.42 5.96
N ILE A 13 -1.66 -5.66 7.02
CA ILE A 13 -1.16 -4.28 7.17
C ILE A 13 0.26 -4.38 7.72
N VAL A 14 1.23 -3.94 6.94
CA VAL A 14 2.65 -3.99 7.30
C VAL A 14 3.00 -2.84 8.23
N ASP A 15 2.54 -1.64 7.91
CA ASP A 15 2.88 -0.44 8.69
C ASP A 15 1.91 0.73 8.43
N PHE A 16 1.91 1.70 9.34
CA PHE A 16 1.15 2.93 9.26
C PHE A 16 2.00 4.13 9.72
N TYR A 17 2.16 5.12 8.86
CA TYR A 17 2.89 6.34 9.13
C TYR A 17 1.99 7.56 8.95
N MET A 18 2.12 8.56 9.81
CA MET A 18 1.39 9.82 9.71
C MET A 18 2.32 11.00 9.94
N SER A 19 2.35 11.92 8.98
CA SER A 19 3.04 13.22 9.09
C SER A 19 2.00 14.26 9.55
N VAL A 20 2.02 14.61 10.84
CA VAL A 20 1.08 15.59 11.40
C VAL A 20 1.28 16.98 10.79
N LEU A 21 2.52 17.35 10.48
CA LEU A 21 2.85 18.65 9.91
C LEU A 21 2.36 18.81 8.48
N GLU A 22 2.42 17.73 7.69
CA GLU A 22 2.03 17.76 6.28
C GLU A 22 0.58 17.31 6.05
N HIS A 23 -0.09 16.84 7.10
CA HIS A 23 -1.44 16.24 7.03
C HIS A 23 -1.52 15.06 6.05
N GLU A 24 -0.40 14.35 5.88
CA GLU A 24 -0.28 13.17 5.03
C GLU A 24 -0.11 11.90 5.85
N TRP A 25 -0.54 10.77 5.30
CA TRP A 25 -0.38 9.47 5.93
C TRP A 25 -0.15 8.39 4.88
N PHE A 26 0.57 7.34 5.28
CA PHE A 26 0.94 6.21 4.44
C PHE A 26 0.56 4.92 5.15
N ILE A 27 -0.02 3.98 4.40
CA ILE A 27 -0.27 2.63 4.88
C ILE A 27 0.47 1.69 3.96
N ILE A 28 1.33 0.87 4.54
CA ILE A 28 2.01 -0.18 3.80
C ILE A 28 1.18 -1.43 4.00
N VAL A 29 0.65 -1.98 2.91
CA VAL A 29 -0.15 -3.21 2.93
C VAL A 29 0.45 -4.26 2.02
N GLN A 30 0.35 -5.51 2.45
CA GLN A 30 0.63 -6.66 1.61
C GLN A 30 -0.69 -7.13 1.00
N ALA A 31 -0.82 -6.97 -0.31
CA ALA A 31 -2.03 -7.32 -1.06
C ALA A 31 -1.66 -7.86 -2.44
N SER A 32 -2.56 -8.65 -3.02
CA SER A 32 -2.36 -9.26 -4.34
C SER A 32 -2.83 -8.38 -5.50
N ASN A 33 -3.70 -7.39 -5.25
CA ASN A 33 -4.29 -6.55 -6.29
C ASN A 33 -4.52 -5.12 -5.75
N SER A 34 -4.14 -4.10 -6.54
CA SER A 34 -4.33 -2.69 -6.19
C SER A 34 -5.80 -2.27 -6.19
N HIS A 35 -6.65 -2.90 -7.00
CA HIS A 35 -8.07 -2.53 -7.09
C HIS A 35 -8.84 -2.84 -5.80
N GLU A 36 -8.43 -3.89 -5.07
CA GLU A 36 -9.04 -4.23 -3.79
C GLU A 36 -8.70 -3.19 -2.70
N ILE A 37 -7.49 -2.60 -2.76
CA ILE A 37 -7.06 -1.50 -1.88
C ILE A 37 -7.88 -0.25 -2.18
N GLU A 38 -8.12 0.04 -3.45
CA GLU A 38 -8.96 1.16 -3.88
C GLU A 38 -10.39 1.02 -3.34
N ASN A 39 -11.00 -0.17 -3.50
CA ASN A 39 -12.32 -0.46 -2.96
C ASN A 39 -12.38 -0.31 -1.43
N LEU A 40 -11.34 -0.76 -0.71
CA LEU A 40 -11.24 -0.50 0.73
C LEU A 40 -11.26 1.00 1.03
N CYS A 41 -10.49 1.81 0.30
CA CYS A 41 -10.44 3.24 0.54
C CYS A 41 -11.77 3.96 0.22
N ILE A 42 -12.52 3.47 -0.76
CA ILE A 42 -13.87 3.96 -1.08
C ILE A 42 -14.84 3.59 0.04
N ASP A 43 -14.92 2.30 0.38
CA ASP A 43 -15.85 1.77 1.39
C ASP A 43 -15.58 2.35 2.79
N ALA A 44 -14.31 2.62 3.12
CA ALA A 44 -13.92 3.25 4.38
C ALA A 44 -14.18 4.77 4.42
N GLY A 45 -14.62 5.38 3.32
CA GLY A 45 -14.83 6.83 3.21
C GLY A 45 -13.53 7.64 3.15
N ILE A 46 -12.38 7.01 2.96
CA ILE A 46 -11.10 7.70 2.84
C ILE A 46 -11.05 8.50 1.54
N ALA A 47 -11.58 7.93 0.46
CA ALA A 47 -11.58 8.55 -0.87
C ALA A 47 -12.42 9.84 -0.95
N SER A 48 -13.35 10.06 -0.01
CA SER A 48 -14.16 11.28 0.03
C SER A 48 -13.47 12.43 0.78
N ILE A 49 -12.49 12.13 1.64
CA ILE A 49 -11.79 13.13 2.47
C ILE A 49 -10.35 13.39 2.01
N SER A 50 -9.77 12.52 1.19
CA SER A 50 -8.36 12.57 0.84
C SER A 50 -8.11 12.08 -0.58
N LYS A 51 -7.13 12.71 -1.24
CA LYS A 51 -6.60 12.19 -2.49
C LYS A 51 -5.73 10.96 -2.20
N ILE A 52 -6.06 9.84 -2.82
CA ILE A 52 -5.34 8.59 -2.63
C ILE A 52 -4.38 8.34 -3.79
N LYS A 53 -3.19 7.83 -3.49
CA LYS A 53 -2.23 7.34 -4.48
C LYS A 53 -1.73 5.97 -4.05
N ILE A 54 -2.01 4.94 -4.85
CA ILE A 54 -1.56 3.58 -4.60
C ILE A 54 -0.26 3.35 -5.38
N ILE A 55 0.81 2.97 -4.68
CA ILE A 55 2.14 2.77 -5.26
C ILE A 55 2.60 1.33 -4.98
N PRO A 56 2.92 0.53 -6.02
CA PRO A 56 3.50 -0.78 -5.81
C PRO A 56 4.93 -0.63 -5.28
N LEU A 57 5.23 -1.31 -4.18
CA LEU A 57 6.57 -1.33 -3.59
C LEU A 57 7.31 -2.59 -4.01
N LYS A 58 8.63 -2.46 -4.17
CA LYS A 58 9.55 -3.58 -4.38
C LYS A 58 10.54 -3.63 -3.23
N ARG A 59 11.04 -4.81 -2.91
CA ARG A 59 12.15 -4.92 -1.97
C ARG A 59 13.38 -4.27 -2.59
N TYR A 60 14.11 -3.53 -1.77
CA TYR A 60 15.32 -2.84 -2.20
C TYR A 60 16.34 -3.81 -2.80
N ASP A 61 16.56 -4.95 -2.13
CA ASP A 61 17.50 -5.99 -2.56
C ASP A 61 17.17 -6.52 -3.96
N ASP A 62 15.88 -6.70 -4.28
CA ASP A 62 15.46 -7.17 -5.61
C ASP A 62 15.82 -6.15 -6.70
N VAL A 63 15.70 -4.86 -6.38
CA VAL A 63 16.04 -3.77 -7.31
C VAL A 63 17.55 -3.72 -7.54
N ILE A 64 18.36 -3.78 -6.48
CA ILE A 64 19.82 -3.76 -6.58
C ILE A 64 20.35 -4.98 -7.34
N ASN A 65 19.84 -6.17 -7.04
CA ASN A 65 20.22 -7.40 -7.74
C ASN A 65 19.91 -7.32 -9.24
N LYS A 66 18.78 -6.70 -9.62
CA LYS A 66 18.43 -6.52 -11.03
C LYS A 66 19.35 -5.53 -11.74
N LEU A 67 19.72 -4.44 -11.07
CA LEU A 67 20.65 -3.45 -11.62
C LEU A 67 22.04 -4.06 -11.85
N GLN A 68 22.56 -4.81 -10.88
CA GLN A 68 23.86 -5.47 -10.99
C GLN A 68 23.90 -6.52 -12.12
N LYS A 69 22.82 -7.30 -12.31
CA LYS A 69 22.71 -8.28 -13.39
C LYS A 69 22.57 -7.66 -14.78
N GLY A 70 22.06 -6.44 -14.88
CA GLY A 70 21.90 -5.72 -16.16
C GLY A 70 23.17 -4.99 -16.63
N ILE A 71 24.25 -4.98 -15.83
CA ILE A 71 25.53 -4.32 -16.12
C ILE A 71 26.59 -5.32 -16.64
N ASN A 72 26.23 -6.61 -16.81
CA ASN A 72 27.07 -7.65 -17.42
C ASN A 72 26.61 -8.02 -18.83
#